data_AF-A0A6G7P5T7-F1
#
_entry.id   AF-A0A6G7P5T7-F1
#
_cell.length_a   1.000
_cell.length_b   1.000
_cell.length_c   1.000
_cell.angle_alpha   90.00
_cell.angle_beta   90.00
_cell.angle_gamma   90.00
#
_symmetry.space_group_name_H-M   'P 1'
#
loop_
_entity.id
_entity.type
_entity.pdbx_description
1 polymer ?
#
loop_
_entity_poly.entity_id
_entity_poly.type
_entity_poly.pdbx_seq_one_letter_code
_entity_poly.pdbx_strand_id
1 'polypeptide(L)' 'MSEKPCTKRPYDSRYEARRALLAIWANRRGRTERSSYFCPDCQAWHLTSRKRRRP' A
#
# COMPACT_ATOMS: atom_id res chain seq x y z
N MET A 1 5.04 -22.92 -10.83
CA MET A 1 5.72 -21.94 -9.97
C MET A 1 4.94 -20.65 -10.06
N SER A 2 4.09 -20.37 -9.05
CA SER A 2 3.04 -19.35 -9.12
C SER A 2 3.59 -17.95 -9.40
N GLU A 3 2.98 -17.31 -10.39
CA GLU A 3 3.11 -15.90 -10.71
C GLU A 3 2.92 -15.06 -9.44
N LYS A 4 3.83 -14.11 -9.21
CA LYS A 4 3.85 -13.26 -8.01
C LYS A 4 2.50 -12.52 -7.90
N PRO A 5 1.66 -12.79 -6.87
CA PRO A 5 0.29 -12.27 -6.84
C PRO A 5 0.22 -10.75 -6.63
N CYS A 6 1.32 -10.07 -6.34
CA CYS A 6 1.42 -8.62 -6.34
C CYS A 6 2.87 -8.17 -6.58
N THR A 7 3.10 -7.19 -7.46
CA THR A 7 4.42 -6.54 -7.64
C THR A 7 4.72 -5.49 -6.58
N LYS A 8 3.70 -5.07 -5.84
CA LYS A 8 3.82 -4.05 -4.80
C LYS A 8 4.30 -4.66 -3.49
N ARG A 9 4.96 -3.84 -2.68
CA ARG A 9 5.41 -4.23 -1.34
C ARG A 9 4.19 -4.62 -0.47
N PRO A 10 4.11 -5.86 0.03
CA PRO A 10 3.08 -6.27 0.97
C PRO A 10 3.39 -5.78 2.39
N TYR A 11 2.34 -5.63 3.18
CA TYR A 11 2.37 -5.34 4.61
C TYR A 11 1.38 -6.28 5.31
N ASP A 12 1.76 -6.79 6.47
CA ASP A 12 1.00 -7.85 7.15
C ASP A 12 -0.23 -7.30 7.86
N SER A 13 -0.22 -6.00 8.18
CA SER A 13 -1.34 -5.33 8.81
C SER A 13 -1.65 -3.96 8.20
N ARG A 14 -2.89 -3.53 8.42
CA ARG A 14 -3.32 -2.16 8.10
C ARG A 14 -2.44 -1.12 8.77
N TYR A 15 -2.01 -1.40 10.00
CA TYR A 15 -1.19 -0.51 10.81
C TYR A 15 0.17 -0.30 10.19
N GLU A 16 0.85 -1.38 9.79
CA GLU A 16 2.14 -1.32 9.11
C GLU A 16 2.07 -0.57 7.78
N ALA A 17 1.06 -0.88 6.96
CA ALA A 17 0.84 -0.15 5.71
C ALA A 17 0.64 1.35 5.97
N ARG A 18 -0.13 1.70 7.01
CA ARG A 18 -0.37 3.11 7.36
C ARG A 18 0.88 3.79 7.91
N ARG A 19 1.70 3.11 8.71
CA ARG A 19 3.00 3.60 9.17
C ARG A 19 3.94 3.87 8.00
N ALA A 20 4.03 2.94 7.05
CA ALA A 20 4.83 3.11 5.85
C ALA A 20 4.36 4.29 4.98
N LEU A 21 3.04 4.46 4.85
CA LEU A 21 2.46 5.61 4.16
C LEU A 21 2.86 6.95 4.82
N LEU A 22 2.78 7.03 6.14
CA LEU A 22 3.20 8.23 6.89
C LEU A 22 4.70 8.50 6.74
N ALA A 23 5.54 7.46 6.79
CA ALA A 23 6.98 7.59 6.59
C ALA A 23 7.33 8.08 5.16
N ILE A 24 6.57 7.65 4.15
CA ILE A 24 6.71 8.15 2.78
C ILE A 24 6.35 9.64 2.70
N TRP A 25 5.24 10.06 3.34
CA TRP A 25 4.82 11.46 3.35
C TRP A 25 5.80 12.37 4.09
N ALA A 26 6.36 11.89 5.20
CA ALA A 26 7.36 12.63 5.97
C ALA A 26 8.63 12.90 5.16
N ASN A 27 9.05 11.95 4.32
CA ASN A 27 10.30 12.06 3.57
C ASN A 27 10.23 12.95 2.31
N ARG A 28 9.05 13.49 1.93
CA ARG A 28 8.76 14.37 0.76
C ARG A 28 9.41 14.00 -0.60
N ARG A 29 10.15 12.91 -0.69
CA ARG A 29 10.83 12.41 -1.90
C ARG A 29 9.86 11.50 -2.66
N GLY A 30 9.03 12.15 -3.47
CA GLY A 30 8.63 11.63 -4.79
C GLY A 30 7.74 10.39 -4.88
N ARG A 31 7.10 9.90 -3.81
CA ARG A 31 6.13 8.79 -3.95
C ARG A 31 4.69 9.24 -3.90
N THR A 32 4.01 8.88 -4.99
CA THR A 32 2.61 9.11 -5.34
C THR A 32 1.61 8.38 -4.45
N GLU A 33 2.07 7.55 -3.51
CA GLU A 33 1.23 6.71 -2.66
C GLU A 33 0.37 7.56 -1.70
N ARG A 34 -0.95 7.40 -1.76
CA ARG A 34 -1.94 8.23 -1.04
C ARG A 34 -2.82 7.45 -0.07
N SER A 35 -2.88 6.13 -0.20
CA SER A 35 -3.76 5.30 0.61
C SER A 35 -3.20 3.89 0.75
N SER A 36 -3.67 3.15 1.76
CA SER A 36 -3.47 1.72 1.87
C SER A 36 -4.75 0.96 1.52
N TYR A 37 -4.63 -0.22 0.92
CA TYR A 37 -5.74 -1.11 0.62
C TYR A 37 -5.38 -2.57 0.93
N PHE A 38 -6.38 -3.35 1.32
CA PHE A 38 -6.24 -4.79 1.42
C PHE A 38 -6.44 -5.42 0.03
N CYS A 39 -5.47 -6.23 -0.41
CA CYS A 39 -5.58 -7.01 -1.63
C CYS A 39 -6.07 -8.41 -1.28
N PRO A 40 -7.22 -8.84 -1.81
CA PRO A 40 -7.76 -10.18 -1.55
C PRO A 40 -6.93 -11.29 -2.20
N ASP A 41 -6.25 -11.01 -3.32
CA ASP A 41 -5.51 -12.02 -4.10
C ASP A 41 -4.25 -12.53 -3.38
N CYS A 42 -3.53 -11.63 -2.72
CA CYS A 42 -2.32 -11.97 -1.95
C CYS A 42 -2.52 -11.86 -0.43
N GLN A 43 -3.76 -11.60 0.02
CA GLN A 43 -4.14 -11.44 1.42
C GLN A 43 -3.27 -10.46 2.22
N ALA A 44 -2.76 -9.42 1.57
CA ALA A 44 -1.83 -8.46 2.18
C ALA A 44 -2.31 -7.01 2.00
N TRP A 45 -1.80 -6.12 2.86
CA TRP A 45 -2.00 -4.69 2.71
C TRP A 45 -0.96 -4.11 1.75
N HIS A 46 -1.40 -3.22 0.87
CA HIS A 46 -0.55 -2.53 -0.10
C HIS A 46 -0.81 -1.03 -0.09
N LEU A 47 0.14 -0.29 -0.62
CA LEU A 47 -0.02 1.13 -0.88
C LEU A 47 -0.53 1.37 -2.31
N THR A 48 -1.39 2.37 -2.43
CA THR A 48 -1.87 2.85 -3.73
C THR A 48 -1.83 4.37 -3.83
N SER A 49 -1.41 4.84 -5.01
CA SER A 49 -1.42 6.24 -5.38
C SER A 49 -2.80 6.76 -5.73
N ARG A 50 -3.72 5.85 -6.02
CA ARG A 50 -5.12 6.20 -6.27
C ARG A 50 -5.71 6.76 -4.99
N LYS A 51 -6.12 8.03 -5.03
CA LYS A 51 -6.95 8.62 -4.00
C LYS A 51 -8.25 7.81 -4.02
N ARG A 52 -8.51 6.96 -3.01
CA ARG A 52 -9.83 6.36 -2.84
C ARG A 52 -10.80 7.54 -2.71
N ARG A 53 -11.61 7.78 -3.75
CA ARG A 53 -12.77 8.66 -3.62
C ARG A 53 -13.63 7.99 -2.56
N ARG A 54 -13.85 8.66 -1.42
CA ARG A 54 -14.90 8.22 -0.50
C ARG A 54 -16.20 8.13 -1.32
N PRO A 55 -17.04 7.11 -1.08
CA PRO A 55 -18.41 7.17 -1.58
C PRO A 55 -19.10 8.44 -1.07
#